data_AF-A0A3N9NU18-F1
#
_entry.id   AF-A0A3N9NU18-F1
#
_cell.length_a   1.000
_cell.length_b   1.000
_cell.length_c   1.000
_cell.angle_alpha   90.00
_cell.angle_beta   90.00
_cell.angle_gamma   90.00
#
_symmetry.space_group_name_H-M   'P 1'
#
loop_
_entity.id
_entity.type
_entity.pdbx_description
1 polymer ?
#
loop_
_entity_poly.entity_id
_entity_poly.type
_entity_poly.pdbx_seq_one_letter_code
_entity_poly.pdbx_strand_id
1 'polypeptide(L)'
;MTAISREFQIFAKPAGARCNLACDYCYYLETAKLYLDDLCMPTPILEEYITQRIEATAEPVITFSWHGGEPTVLGLDYFRTIAALQRKHKPANRRIANGIQTNGT
;
A
#
# COMPACT_ATOMS: atom_id res chain seq x y z
N MET A 1 16.32 19.57 24.29
CA MET A 1 15.78 18.19 24.23
C MET A 1 15.57 17.87 22.76
N THR A 2 16.29 16.88 22.22
CA THR A 2 16.13 16.45 20.83
C THR A 2 14.81 15.69 20.73
N ALA A 3 13.88 16.15 19.89
CA ALA A 3 12.64 15.41 19.64
C ALA A 3 12.99 14.07 19.00
N ILE A 4 12.61 12.97 19.64
CA ILE A 4 12.78 11.63 19.08
C ILE A 4 11.75 11.48 17.97
N SER A 5 12.21 11.35 16.72
CA SER A 5 11.36 11.04 15.58
C SER A 5 10.73 9.66 15.77
N ARG A 6 9.41 9.57 15.55
CA ARG A 6 8.65 8.31 15.54
C ARG A 6 8.33 7.87 14.12
N GLU A 7 9.16 8.26 13.15
CA GLU A 7 8.97 7.89 11.76
C GLU A 7 9.11 6.38 11.54
N PHE A 8 8.19 5.83 10.76
CA PHE A 8 8.24 4.46 10.27
C PHE A 8 7.64 4.38 8.86
N GLN A 9 8.03 3.35 8.12
CA GLN A 9 7.52 3.07 6.77
C GLN A 9 6.71 1.78 6.78
N ILE A 10 5.57 1.81 6.10
CA ILE A 10 4.75 0.62 5.82
C ILE A 10 4.78 0.34 4.33
N PHE A 11 5.06 -0.91 3.98
CA PHE A 11 4.85 -1.46 2.65
C PHE A 11 3.53 -2.24 2.64
N ALA A 12 2.48 -1.63 2.11
CA ALA A 12 1.19 -2.28 1.95
C ALA A 12 1.20 -3.20 0.74
N LYS A 13 0.57 -4.37 0.86
CA LYS A 13 0.54 -5.41 -0.17
C LYS A 13 -0.91 -5.66 -0.61
N PRO A 14 -1.57 -4.72 -1.31
CA PRO A 14 -3.00 -4.80 -1.60
C PRO A 14 -3.38 -5.95 -2.53
N ALA A 15 -2.44 -6.51 -3.30
CA ALA A 15 -2.66 -7.71 -4.12
C ALA A 15 -2.17 -9.01 -3.45
N GLY A 16 -1.73 -8.93 -2.18
CA GLY A 16 -1.02 -10.01 -1.50
C GLY A 16 0.13 -10.54 -2.35
N ALA A 17 0.22 -11.86 -2.50
CA ALA A 17 1.25 -12.53 -3.30
C ALA A 17 0.95 -12.61 -4.81
N ARG A 18 -0.21 -12.13 -5.27
CA ARG A 18 -0.62 -12.22 -6.68
C ARG A 18 0.35 -11.47 -7.58
N CYS A 19 0.84 -12.13 -8.62
CA CYS A 19 1.74 -11.57 -9.63
C CYS A 19 1.38 -12.16 -11.01
N ASN A 20 1.60 -11.38 -12.07
CA ASN A 20 1.46 -11.84 -13.46
C ASN A 20 2.76 -12.48 -14.01
N LEU A 21 3.83 -12.51 -13.21
CA LEU A 21 5.09 -13.17 -13.51
C LEU A 21 5.37 -14.30 -12.51
N ALA A 22 6.22 -15.24 -12.90
CA ALA A 22 6.72 -16.34 -12.06
C ALA A 22 8.25 -16.39 -12.11
N CYS A 23 8.92 -15.34 -11.61
CA CYS A 23 10.38 -15.28 -11.63
C CYS A 23 10.98 -16.42 -10.79
N ASP A 24 11.98 -17.13 -11.33
CA ASP A 24 12.58 -18.33 -10.69
C ASP A 24 13.17 -18.06 -9.29
N TYR A 25 13.55 -16.82 -9.02
CA TYR A 25 14.13 -16.38 -7.74
C TYR A 25 13.10 -15.74 -6.78
N CYS A 26 11.81 -15.68 -7.16
CA CYS A 26 10.80 -14.99 -6.36
C CYS A 26 10.29 -15.87 -5.21
N TYR A 27 10.83 -15.66 -4.02
CA TYR A 27 10.34 -16.33 -2.81
C TYR A 27 8.92 -15.88 -2.39
N TYR A 28 8.44 -14.73 -2.89
CA TYR A 28 7.21 -14.11 -2.37
C TYR A 28 5.94 -14.73 -2.96
N LEU A 29 5.97 -15.23 -4.21
CA LEU A 29 4.82 -15.85 -4.87
C LEU A 29 4.31 -17.07 -4.08
N GLU A 30 5.23 -17.85 -3.52
CA GLU A 30 4.96 -19.04 -2.71
C GLU A 30 4.12 -18.74 -1.45
N THR A 31 4.17 -17.51 -0.94
CA THR A 31 3.36 -17.10 0.22
C THR A 31 1.86 -17.10 -0.08
N ALA A 32 1.45 -17.12 -1.35
CA ALA A 32 0.04 -17.33 -1.73
C ALA A 32 -0.55 -18.60 -1.12
N LYS A 33 0.26 -19.65 -0.92
CA LYS A 33 -0.15 -20.95 -0.36
C LYS A 33 -0.54 -20.88 1.13
N LEU A 34 -0.19 -19.78 1.81
CA LEU A 34 -0.50 -19.59 3.23
C LEU A 34 -1.92 -19.07 3.47
N TYR A 35 -2.63 -18.68 2.41
CA TYR A 35 -3.94 -18.05 2.49
C TYR A 35 -4.97 -18.88 1.73
N LEU A 36 -6.14 -19.08 2.33
CA LEU A 36 -7.26 -19.83 1.72
C LEU A 36 -8.19 -18.91 0.90
N ASP A 37 -8.19 -17.61 1.22
CA ASP A 37 -9.10 -16.61 0.68
C ASP A 37 -8.41 -15.64 -0.30
N ASP A 38 -9.20 -14.73 -0.87
CA ASP A 38 -8.72 -13.70 -1.80
C ASP A 38 -7.58 -12.87 -1.17
N LEU A 39 -6.50 -12.73 -1.92
CA LEU A 39 -5.32 -11.97 -1.55
C LEU A 39 -5.52 -10.46 -1.75
N CYS A 40 -6.61 -10.04 -2.39
CA CYS A 40 -6.94 -8.65 -2.64
C CYS A 40 -7.47 -7.95 -1.38
N MET A 41 -6.85 -6.85 -0.99
CA MET A 41 -7.29 -6.02 0.12
C MET A 41 -8.64 -5.35 -0.21
N PRO A 42 -9.74 -5.67 0.53
CA PRO A 42 -11.05 -5.09 0.27
C PRO A 42 -11.11 -3.59 0.57
N THR A 43 -11.98 -2.85 -0.12
CA THR A 43 -12.12 -1.39 0.03
C THR A 43 -12.31 -0.91 1.48
N PRO A 44 -13.13 -1.55 2.34
CA PRO A 44 -13.25 -1.12 3.73
C PRO A 44 -11.94 -1.21 4.51
N ILE A 45 -11.15 -2.27 4.29
CA ILE A 45 -9.84 -2.45 4.91
C ILE A 45 -8.82 -1.44 4.34
N LEU A 46 -8.90 -1.16 3.04
CA LEU A 46 -8.06 -0.16 2.39
C LEU A 46 -8.30 1.25 2.97
N GLU A 47 -9.57 1.63 3.16
CA GLU A 47 -9.93 2.93 3.74
C GLU A 47 -9.48 3.04 5.20
N GLU A 48 -9.66 1.98 5.98
CA GLU A 48 -9.17 1.91 7.36
C GLU A 48 -7.64 2.06 7.42
N TYR A 49 -6.92 1.31 6.58
CA TYR A 49 -5.47 1.41 6.47
C TYR A 49 -5.01 2.82 6.12
N ILE A 50 -5.66 3.49 5.17
CA ILE A 50 -5.32 4.86 4.77
C ILE A 50 -5.52 5.83 5.95
N THR A 51 -6.64 5.72 6.65
CA THR A 51 -6.96 6.57 7.80
C THR A 51 -5.93 6.39 8.92
N GLN A 52 -5.68 5.14 9.33
CA GLN A 52 -4.70 4.83 10.38
C GLN A 52 -3.28 5.27 9.99
N ARG A 53 -2.90 5.10 8.72
CA ARG A 53 -1.58 5.55 8.24
C ARG A 53 -1.44 7.06 8.35
N ILE A 54 -2.48 7.82 8.01
CA ILE A 54 -2.49 9.28 8.12
C ILE A 54 -2.37 9.70 9.58
N GLU A 55 -3.17 9.12 10.47
CA GLU A 55 -3.19 9.43 11.91
C GLU A 55 -1.86 9.11 12.60
N ALA A 56 -1.23 7.99 12.23
CA ALA A 56 0.01 7.54 12.84
C ALA A 56 1.26 8.28 12.32
N THR A 57 1.14 9.10 11.28
CA THR A 57 2.24 9.92 10.75
C THR A 57 2.24 11.28 11.44
N ALA A 58 3.36 11.74 12.00
CA ALA A 58 3.46 13.08 12.60
C ALA A 58 3.96 14.14 11.60
N GLU A 59 4.56 13.68 10.50
CA GLU A 59 5.33 14.49 9.56
C GLU A 59 4.43 15.25 8.57
N PRO A 60 4.90 16.37 8.00
CA PRO A 60 4.15 17.09 6.97
C PRO A 60 3.87 16.26 5.71
N VAL A 61 4.70 15.25 5.43
CA VAL A 61 4.57 14.36 4.27
C VAL A 61 4.22 12.95 4.73
N ILE A 62 3.11 12.42 4.23
CA ILE A 62 2.61 11.08 4.50
C ILE A 62 2.96 10.20 3.32
N THR A 63 3.89 9.27 3.53
CA THR A 63 4.34 8.34 2.48
C THR A 63 3.58 7.03 2.55
N PHE A 64 3.03 6.62 1.41
CA PHE A 64 2.45 5.30 1.17
C PHE A 64 3.35 4.52 0.20
N SER A 65 3.67 3.27 0.54
CA SER A 65 4.44 2.38 -0.32
C SER A 65 3.58 1.18 -0.72
N TRP A 66 3.25 1.09 -2.01
CA TRP A 66 2.43 0.02 -2.59
C TRP A 66 3.33 -1.07 -3.19
N HIS A 67 3.16 -2.28 -2.68
CA HIS A 67 3.93 -3.48 -3.02
C HIS A 67 2.98 -4.71 -2.98
N GLY A 68 3.49 -5.90 -2.69
CA GLY A 68 2.78 -7.16 -3.00
C GLY A 68 3.08 -7.61 -4.42
N GLY A 69 2.81 -8.88 -4.74
CA GLY A 69 3.40 -9.65 -5.84
C GLY A 69 3.68 -8.76 -7.06
N GLU A 70 2.62 -8.37 -7.75
CA GLU A 70 2.61 -7.21 -8.64
C GLU A 70 1.39 -6.34 -8.33
N PRO A 71 1.54 -5.11 -7.82
CA PRO A 71 0.40 -4.28 -7.42
C PRO A 71 -0.48 -3.86 -8.60
N THR A 72 0.10 -3.67 -9.78
CA THR A 72 -0.62 -3.15 -10.95
C THR A 72 -1.66 -4.13 -11.53
N VAL A 73 -1.60 -5.42 -11.16
CA VAL A 73 -2.63 -6.41 -11.54
C VAL A 73 -4.03 -6.08 -10.98
N LEU A 74 -4.11 -5.20 -9.98
CA LEU A 74 -5.38 -4.70 -9.43
C LEU A 74 -6.10 -3.73 -10.37
N GLY A 75 -5.40 -3.22 -11.39
CA GLY A 75 -5.95 -2.31 -12.38
C GLY A 75 -6.06 -0.86 -11.91
N LEU A 76 -6.23 0.04 -12.88
CA LEU A 76 -6.20 1.49 -12.65
C LEU A 76 -7.32 1.99 -11.72
N ASP A 77 -8.51 1.37 -11.77
CA ASP A 77 -9.65 1.79 -10.95
C ASP A 77 -9.42 1.55 -9.45
N TYR A 78 -8.64 0.53 -9.10
CA TYR A 78 -8.22 0.30 -7.72
C TYR A 78 -7.34 1.46 -7.22
N PHE A 79 -6.36 1.90 -8.02
CA PHE A 79 -5.51 3.04 -7.66
C PHE A 79 -6.25 4.39 -7.70
N ARG A 80 -7.25 4.55 -8.56
CA ARG A 80 -8.16 5.72 -8.52
C ARG A 80 -8.93 5.75 -7.19
N THR A 81 -9.37 4.59 -6.71
CA THR A 81 -10.02 4.45 -5.41
C THR A 81 -9.07 4.83 -4.27
N ILE A 82 -7.82 4.33 -4.27
CA ILE A 82 -6.78 4.74 -3.32
C ILE A 82 -6.63 6.26 -3.29
N ALA A 83 -6.44 6.89 -4.46
CA ALA A 83 -6.23 8.32 -4.55
C ALA A 83 -7.46 9.12 -4.07
N ALA A 84 -8.67 8.62 -4.32
CA ALA A 84 -9.90 9.24 -3.83
C ALA A 84 -10.01 9.18 -2.31
N LEU A 85 -9.75 8.01 -1.71
CA LEU A 85 -9.76 7.81 -0.25
C LEU A 85 -8.68 8.66 0.43
N GLN A 86 -7.47 8.67 -0.12
CA GLN A 86 -6.39 9.54 0.35
C GLN A 86 -6.80 11.01 0.33
N ARG A 87 -7.39 11.51 -0.77
CA ARG A 87 -7.88 12.90 -0.84
C ARG A 87 -8.98 13.19 0.18
N LYS A 88 -9.90 12.24 0.38
CA LYS A 88 -11.01 12.35 1.35
C LYS A 88 -10.49 12.54 2.78
N HIS A 89 -9.45 11.80 3.17
CA HIS A 89 -8.95 11.75 4.55
C HIS A 89 -7.72 12.62 4.82
N LYS A 90 -7.07 13.16 3.79
CA LYS A 90 -5.86 13.99 3.93
C LYS A 90 -6.17 15.31 4.64
N PRO A 91 -5.48 15.64 5.74
CA PRO A 91 -5.57 16.96 6.35
C PRO A 91 -5.11 18.08 5.38
N ALA A 92 -5.69 19.27 5.50
CA ALA A 92 -5.44 20.38 4.58
C ALA A 92 -3.95 20.78 4.52
N ASN A 93 -3.25 20.77 5.65
CA ASN A 93 -1.86 21.19 5.82
C ASN A 93 -0.83 20.06 5.61
N ARG A 94 -1.24 18.90 5.09
CA ARG A 94 -0.35 17.74 4.86
C ARG A 94 -0.28 17.37 3.39
N ARG A 95 0.85 16.79 2.98
CA ARG A 95 1.08 16.25 1.63
C ARG A 95 1.08 14.73 1.68
N ILE A 96 0.53 14.09 0.66
CA ILE A 96 0.63 12.63 0.46
C ILE A 96 1.63 12.36 -0.67
N ALA A 97 2.51 11.40 -0.46
CA ALA A 97 3.41 10.85 -1.48
C ALA A 97 3.13 9.35 -1.65
N ASN A 98 2.96 8.90 -2.89
CA ASN A 98 2.76 7.49 -3.21
C ASN A 98 4.00 6.96 -3.94
N GLY A 99 4.57 5.87 -3.43
CA GLY A 99 5.54 5.04 -4.12
C GLY A 99 4.92 3.71 -4.50
N ILE A 100 5.23 3.21 -5.70
CA ILE A 100 4.81 1.89 -6.16
C ILE A 100 6.04 1.10 -6.59
N GLN A 101 6.13 -0.16 -6.17
CA GLN A 101 7.07 -1.12 -6.73
C GLN A 101 6.33 -1.97 -7.76
N THR A 102 6.82 -2.03 -8.98
CA THR A 102 6.18 -2.75 -10.08
C THR A 102 7.22 -3.42 -10.98
N ASN A 103 6.84 -4.53 -11.60
CA ASN A 103 7.60 -5.21 -12.63
C ASN A 103 7.53 -4.52 -14.01
N GLY A 104 6.59 -3.58 -14.21
CA GLY A 104 6.48 -2.75 -15.42
C GLY A 104 6.06 -3.48 -16.70
N THR A 105 5.48 -4.68 -16.58
CA THR A 105 5.02 -5.50 -17.73
C THR A 105 3.63 -5.13 -18.24
#